data_AF-A0A5C8JMM7-F1
#
_entry.id   AF-A0A5C8JMM7-F1
#
_cell.length_a   1.000
_cell.length_b   1.000
_cell.length_c   1.000
_cell.angle_alpha   90.00
_cell.angle_beta   90.00
_cell.angle_gamma   90.00
#
_symmetry.space_group_name_H-M   'P 1'
#
loop_
_entity.id
_entity.type
_entity.pdbx_description
1 polymer ?
#
loop_
_entity_poly.entity_id
_entity_poly.type
_entity_poly.pdbx_seq_one_letter_code
_entity_poly.pdbx_strand_id
1 'polypeptide(L)' 'MDTELIKRLVDETNQKGSAKYRTYVLTKNEQGYQLTMNKKPMVNFVITGYEQGYLEENMAKTDYQINTVANLQAFLTGQY' A
#
# COMPACT_ATOMS: atom_id res chain seq x y z
N MET A 1 -9.63 0.30 -1.10
CA MET A 1 -9.22 0.19 0.33
C MET A 1 -9.68 1.45 1.03
N ASP A 2 -10.13 1.37 2.28
CA ASP A 2 -10.54 2.57 3.02
C ASP A 2 -9.31 3.36 3.47
N THR A 3 -9.43 4.68 3.51
CA THR A 3 -8.36 5.62 3.84
C THR A 3 -8.00 5.57 5.30
N GLU A 4 -8.96 5.30 6.19
CA GLU A 4 -8.67 5.04 7.59
C GLU A 4 -7.79 3.79 7.76
N LEU A 5 -8.04 2.76 6.95
CA LEU A 5 -7.22 1.55 6.95
C LEU A 5 -5.83 1.81 6.38
N ILE A 6 -5.71 2.61 5.31
CA ILE A 6 -4.42 3.04 4.75
C ILE A 6 -3.63 3.82 5.80
N LYS A 7 -4.27 4.79 6.45
CA LYS A 7 -3.66 5.61 7.49
C LYS A 7 -3.16 4.77 8.65
N ARG A 8 -3.96 3.83 9.17
CA ARG A 8 -3.51 2.88 10.21
C ARG A 8 -2.33 2.03 9.77
N LEU A 9 -2.34 1.53 8.52
CA LEU A 9 -1.25 0.72 7.98
C LEU A 9 0.06 1.51 7.82
N VAL A 10 -0.03 2.80 7.51
CA VAL A 10 1.12 3.71 7.36
C VAL A 10 1.63 4.20 8.73
N ASP A 11 0.72 4.64 9.61
CA ASP A 11 1.04 5.16 10.95
C ASP A 11 1.60 4.05 11.86
N GLU A 12 1.07 2.84 11.75
CA GLU A 12 1.51 1.67 12.51
C GLU A 12 2.35 0.75 11.61
N THR A 13 3.45 1.28 11.06
CA THR A 13 4.41 0.54 10.23
C THR A 13 4.64 -0.89 10.73
N ASN A 14 4.47 -1.89 9.85
CA ASN A 14 4.45 -3.34 10.12
C ASN A 14 3.15 -3.94 10.67
N GLN A 15 2.03 -3.20 10.67
CA GLN A 15 0.75 -3.78 11.08
C GLN A 15 0.00 -4.53 9.98
N LYS A 16 -0.79 -5.50 10.45
CA LYS A 16 -1.71 -6.31 9.65
C LYS A 16 -3.10 -5.70 9.77
N GLY A 17 -3.54 -5.04 8.71
CA GLY A 17 -4.91 -4.56 8.56
C GLY A 17 -5.79 -5.66 7.98
N SER A 18 -7.09 -5.65 8.27
CA SER A 18 -8.03 -6.53 7.56
C SER A 18 -9.30 -5.78 7.15
N ALA A 19 -9.78 -6.06 5.93
CA ALA A 19 -11.04 -5.50 5.44
C ALA A 19 -11.79 -6.57 4.63
N LYS A 20 -13.08 -6.76 4.92
CA LYS A 20 -13.98 -7.65 4.16
C LYS A 20 -13.30 -8.96 3.72
N TYR A 21 -12.75 -9.71 4.68
CA TYR A 21 -12.06 -11.00 4.50
C TYR A 21 -10.69 -10.98 3.81
N ARG A 22 -10.08 -9.79 3.66
CA ARG A 22 -8.76 -9.62 3.05
C ARG A 22 -7.79 -9.10 4.10
N THR A 23 -6.67 -9.78 4.26
CA THR A 23 -5.60 -9.35 5.16
C THR A 23 -4.59 -8.54 4.37
N TYR A 24 -4.42 -7.28 4.73
CA TYR A 24 -3.44 -6.37 4.17
C TYR A 24 -2.26 -6.23 5.13
N VAL A 25 -1.05 -6.28 4.62
CA VAL A 25 0.15 -6.00 5.41
C VAL A 25 1.00 -5.02 4.64
N LEU A 26 1.26 -3.87 5.24
CA LEU A 26 2.18 -2.87 4.72
C LEU A 26 3.50 -3.02 5.47
N THR A 27 4.53 -3.47 4.76
CA THR A 27 5.88 -3.60 5.29
C THR A 27 6.71 -2.42 4.82
N LYS A 28 7.38 -1.73 5.74
CA LYS A 28 8.32 -0.67 5.38
C LYS A 28 9.71 -1.27 5.20
N ASN A 29 10.30 -1.09 4.02
CA ASN A 29 11.68 -1.46 3.71
C ASN A 29 12.56 -0.21 3.68
N GLU A 30 13.88 -0.38 3.59
CA GLU A 30 14.84 0.76 3.55
C GLU A 30 14.57 1.74 2.40
N GLN A 31 13.92 1.28 1.32
CA GLN A 31 13.66 2.05 0.11
C GLN A 31 12.18 2.42 -0.08
N GLY A 32 11.26 2.03 0.81
CA GLY A 32 9.84 2.37 0.66
C GLY A 32 8.85 1.43 1.37
N TYR A 33 7.70 1.16 0.74
CA TYR A 33 6.58 0.39 1.27
C TYR A 33 6.16 -0.76 0.35
N GLN A 34 6.11 -1.98 0.90
CA GLN A 34 5.56 -3.14 0.21
C GLN A 34 4.17 -3.46 0.76
N LEU A 35 3.15 -3.44 -0.09
CA LEU A 35 1.82 -3.92 0.26
C LEU A 35 1.65 -5.37 -0.16
N THR A 36 1.27 -6.21 0.79
CA THR A 36 0.83 -7.57 0.54
C THR A 36 -0.65 -7.71 0.89
N MET A 37 -1.34 -8.59 0.16
CA MET A 37 -2.71 -8.97 0.46
C MET A 37 -2.81 -10.49 0.49
N ASN A 38 -3.38 -11.03 1.56
CA ASN A 38 -3.48 -12.48 1.81
C ASN A 38 -2.13 -13.18 1.64
N LYS A 39 -1.05 -12.57 2.18
CA LYS A 39 0.34 -13.02 2.07
C LYS A 39 0.93 -13.02 0.64
N LYS A 40 0.23 -12.47 -0.35
CA LYS A 40 0.74 -12.30 -1.72
C LYS A 40 1.16 -10.85 -1.95
N PRO A 41 2.34 -10.60 -2.55
CA PRO A 41 2.74 -9.25 -2.93
C PRO A 41 1.73 -8.65 -3.91
N MET A 42 1.36 -7.40 -3.67
CA MET A 42 0.46 -6.64 -4.53
C MET A 42 1.16 -5.47 -5.19
N VAL A 43 1.91 -4.69 -4.41
CA VAL A 43 2.62 -3.52 -4.94
C VAL A 43 3.83 -3.20 -4.10
N ASN A 44 4.89 -2.75 -4.77
CA ASN A 44 6.02 -2.09 -4.12
C ASN A 44 6.03 -0.60 -4.47
N PHE A 45 6.04 0.24 -3.45
CA PHE A 45 6.21 1.68 -3.55
C PHE A 45 7.61 2.03 -3.08
N VAL A 46 8.39 2.67 -3.94
CA VAL A 46 9.71 3.18 -3.59
C VAL A 46 9.55 4.65 -3.19
N ILE A 47 10.04 5.03 -2.01
CA ILE A 47 10.09 6.41 -1.54
C ILE A 47 11.53 6.87 -1.65
N THR A 48 11.81 7.71 -2.63
CA THR A 48 13.10 8.39 -2.72
C THR A 48 13.09 9.57 -1.74
N GLY A 49 14.24 9.89 -1.14
CA GLY A 49 14.37 10.97 -0.14
C GLY A 49 14.02 12.39 -0.63
N TYR A 50 13.54 12.55 -1.87
CA TYR A 50 13.10 13.79 -2.50
C TYR A 50 11.56 13.85 -2.65
N GLU A 51 10.82 13.36 -1.65
CA GLU A 51 9.35 13.43 -1.53
C GLU A 51 8.52 12.80 -2.67
N GLN A 52 9.16 12.26 -3.70
CA GLN A 52 8.50 11.59 -4.81
C GLN A 52 8.65 10.09 -4.65
N GLY A 53 7.58 9.47 -4.16
CA GLY A 53 7.41 8.03 -4.21
C GLY A 53 6.86 7.61 -5.57
N TYR A 54 7.40 6.55 -6.16
CA TYR A 54 6.86 5.96 -7.38
C TYR A 54 6.52 4.48 -7.17
N LEU A 55 5.55 4.01 -7.96
CA LEU A 55 5.14 2.62 -7.97
C LEU A 55 6.15 1.82 -8.81
N GLU A 56 6.87 0.91 -8.18
CA GLU A 56 7.92 0.12 -8.84
C GLU A 56 7.35 -1.13 -9.51
N GLU A 57 6.46 -1.85 -8.82
CA GLU A 57 5.89 -3.09 -9.34
C GLU A 57 4.41 -3.19 -8.99
N ASN A 58 3.53 -3.33 -10.00
CA ASN A 58 2.11 -3.54 -9.81
C ASN A 58 1.73 -4.99 -10.16
N MET A 59 1.46 -5.79 -9.13
CA MET A 59 1.00 -7.18 -9.27
C MET A 59 -0.53 -7.32 -9.13
N ALA A 60 -1.28 -6.21 -9.13
CA ALA A 60 -2.74 -6.26 -9.08
C ALA A 60 -3.33 -6.88 -10.35
N LYS A 61 -4.14 -7.93 -10.20
CA LYS A 61 -4.78 -8.67 -11.31
C LYS A 61 -6.29 -8.49 -11.38
N THR A 62 -6.88 -7.85 -10.38
CA THR A 62 -8.34 -7.72 -10.23
C THR A 62 -8.69 -6.28 -9.93
N ASP A 63 -9.88 -5.82 -10.32
CA ASP A 63 -10.32 -4.43 -10.17
C ASP A 63 -10.21 -3.93 -8.72
N TYR A 64 -10.52 -4.79 -7.75
CA TYR A 64 -10.40 -4.41 -6.35
C TYR A 64 -8.94 -4.26 -5.90
N GLN A 65 -8.00 -5.04 -6.46
CA GLN A 65 -6.58 -4.88 -6.20
C GLN A 65 -6.07 -3.59 -6.80
N ILE A 66 -6.46 -3.30 -8.05
CA ILE A 66 -6.10 -2.07 -8.76
C ILE A 66 -6.58 -0.85 -7.97
N ASN A 67 -7.86 -0.84 -7.53
CA ASN A 67 -8.41 0.23 -6.69
C ASN A 67 -7.72 0.35 -5.33
N THR A 68 -7.22 -0.76 -4.77
CA THR A 68 -6.48 -0.73 -3.50
C THR A 68 -5.12 -0.07 -3.68
N VAL A 69 -4.42 -0.39 -4.77
CA VAL A 69 -3.13 0.20 -5.13
C VAL A 69 -3.28 1.69 -5.46
N ALA A 70 -4.30 2.05 -6.24
CA ALA A 70 -4.58 3.45 -6.59
C ALA A 70 -4.87 4.31 -5.36
N ASN A 71 -5.70 3.82 -4.42
CA ASN A 71 -5.98 4.54 -3.18
C ASN A 71 -4.73 4.70 -2.31
N LEU A 72 -3.87 3.67 -2.24
CA LEU A 72 -2.60 3.75 -1.53
C LEU A 72 -1.65 4.77 -2.17
N GLN A 73 -1.56 4.79 -3.50
CA GLN A 73 -0.78 5.76 -4.25
C GLN A 73 -1.25 7.19 -3.99
N ALA A 74 -2.56 7.44 -4.11
CA ALA A 74 -3.16 8.75 -3.88
C ALA A 74 -2.87 9.25 -2.46
N PHE A 75 -2.98 8.36 -1.47
CA PHE A 75 -2.64 8.70 -0.08
C PHE A 75 -1.17 9.05 0.10
N LEU A 76 -0.25 8.23 -0.42
CA LEU A 76 1.20 8.46 -0.28
C LEU A 76 1.70 9.71 -1.03
N THR A 77 1.01 10.08 -2.11
CA THR A 77 1.35 11.26 -2.93
C THR A 77 0.57 12.52 -2.53
N GLY A 78 -0.31 12.44 -1.53
CA GLY A 78 -1.12 13.57 -1.07
C GLY A 78 -2.23 14.01 -2.03
N GLN A 79 -2.61 13.16 -2.99
CA GLN A 79 -3.69 13.42 -3.96
C GLN A 79 -5.07 12.94 -3.45
N TYR A 80 -5.25 12.87 -2.13
CA TYR A 80 -6.45 12.36 -1.47
C TYR A 80 -7.54 13.43 -1.29
#